data_AF-A0A3D0PNL8-F1
#
_entry.id   AF-A0A3D0PNL8-F1
#
_cell.length_a   1.000
_cell.length_b   1.000
_cell.length_c   1.000
_cell.angle_alpha   90.00
_cell.angle_beta   90.00
_cell.angle_gamma   90.00
#
_symmetry.space_group_name_H-M   'P 1'
#
loop_
_entity.id
_entity.type
_entity.pdbx_description
1 polymer ?
#
loop_
_entity_poly.entity_id
_entity_poly.type
_entity_poly.pdbx_seq_one_letter_code
_entity_poly.pdbx_strand_id
1 'polypeptide(L)' 'MYTCAIFYHVSDLKLGNRIWLFKLNPLYLIIVNFRNSMFGNPLDMEALVLSAIYSFAALIFGVVLFYKEQDKFIMNI' A
#
# COMPACT_ATOMS: atom_id res chain seq x y z
N MET A 1 6.65 3.93 8.02
CA MET A 1 8.00 3.70 7.46
C MET A 1 8.62 2.42 7.99
N TYR A 2 8.71 2.19 9.31
CA TYR A 2 9.25 0.93 9.83
C TYR A 2 8.41 -0.29 9.43
N THR A 3 7.09 -0.18 9.33
CA THR A 3 6.19 -1.25 8.83
C THR A 3 6.29 -1.52 7.32
N CYS A 4 7.16 -0.84 6.58
CA CYS A 4 7.32 -1.04 5.14
C CYS A 4 8.40 -2.09 4.80
N ALA A 5 9.22 -2.52 5.78
CA ALA A 5 10.25 -3.55 5.64
C ALA A 5 11.13 -3.43 4.38
N ILE A 6 11.63 -2.21 4.10
CA ILE A 6 12.47 -1.93 2.92
C ILE A 6 13.84 -2.61 3.03
N PHE A 7 14.50 -2.51 4.19
CA PHE A 7 15.89 -2.93 4.40
C PHE A 7 16.06 -4.30 5.06
N TYR A 8 14.98 -4.93 5.49
CA TYR A 8 15.01 -6.19 6.23
C TYR A 8 13.90 -7.13 5.75
N HIS A 9 13.98 -8.42 6.07
CA HIS A 9 12.89 -9.35 5.80
C HIS A 9 11.98 -9.48 7.02
N VAL A 10 10.66 -9.41 6.82
CA VAL A 10 9.68 -9.54 7.91
C VAL A 10 9.77 -10.92 8.57
N SER A 11 10.23 -11.95 7.84
CA SER A 11 10.54 -13.28 8.34
C SER A 11 11.58 -13.30 9.46
N ASP A 12 12.53 -12.35 9.43
CA ASP A 12 13.64 -12.30 10.38
C ASP A 12 13.18 -11.70 11.73
N LEU A 13 12.02 -11.05 11.74
CA LEU A 13 11.43 -10.55 12.95
C LEU A 13 10.64 -11.66 13.67
N LYS A 14 10.96 -11.85 14.95
CA LYS A 14 10.20 -12.71 15.88
C LYS A 14 8.86 -12.08 16.28
N LEU A 15 8.07 -11.61 15.31
CA LEU A 15 6.78 -10.96 15.56
C LEU A 15 5.63 -11.96 15.75
N GLY A 16 5.82 -13.24 15.43
CA GLY A 16 4.81 -14.29 15.57
C GLY A 16 3.48 -13.87 14.94
N ASN A 17 2.42 -13.84 15.74
CA ASN A 17 1.07 -13.51 15.29
C ASN A 17 0.83 -12.03 14.95
N ARG A 18 1.85 -11.16 14.93
CA ARG A 18 1.74 -9.73 14.57
C ARG A 18 2.15 -9.41 13.14
N ILE A 19 2.53 -10.42 12.35
CA ILE A 19 2.94 -10.25 10.95
C ILE A 19 1.81 -9.68 10.07
N TRP A 20 0.54 -9.92 10.42
CA TRP A 20 -0.62 -9.38 9.69
C TRP A 20 -0.64 -7.85 9.62
N LEU A 21 -0.04 -7.14 10.59
CA LEU A 21 0.04 -5.67 10.57
C LEU A 21 0.82 -5.16 9.36
N PHE A 22 1.80 -5.94 8.87
CA PHE A 22 2.53 -5.61 7.65
C PHE A 22 1.65 -5.80 6.41
N LYS A 23 0.82 -6.86 6.39
CA LYS A 23 -0.12 -7.12 5.27
C LYS A 23 -1.20 -6.04 5.11
N LEU A 24 -1.50 -5.27 6.16
CA LEU A 24 -2.42 -4.13 6.08
C LEU A 24 -1.82 -2.88 5.44
N ASN A 25 -0.49 -2.79 5.39
CA ASN A 25 0.17 -1.60 4.86
C ASN A 25 0.31 -1.71 3.33
N PRO A 26 -0.38 -0.88 2.54
CA PRO A 26 -0.31 -0.96 1.08
C PRO A 26 1.11 -0.73 0.54
N LEU A 27 1.93 0.07 1.22
CA LEU A 27 3.33 0.29 0.83
C LEU A 27 4.17 -0.99 0.99
N TYR A 28 3.93 -1.77 2.03
CA TYR A 28 4.63 -3.04 2.23
C TYR A 28 4.30 -4.03 1.11
N LEU A 29 3.02 -4.13 0.73
CA LEU A 29 2.56 -5.01 -0.35
C LEU A 29 3.22 -4.68 -1.70
N ILE A 30 3.36 -3.39 -2.00
CA ILE A 30 4.06 -2.91 -3.20
C ILE A 30 5.53 -3.30 -3.15
N ILE A 31 6.22 -3.05 -2.02
CA ILE A 31 7.64 -3.36 -1.85
C ILE A 31 7.91 -4.86 -1.99
N VAL A 32 7.04 -5.73 -1.46
CA VAL A 32 7.18 -7.19 -1.59
C VAL A 32 7.10 -7.60 -3.06
N ASN A 33 6.13 -7.07 -3.83
CA ASN A 33 6.02 -7.38 -5.25
C ASN A 33 7.19 -6.85 -6.07
N PHE A 34 7.65 -5.63 -5.82
CA PHE A 34 8.86 -5.09 -6.46
C PHE A 34 10.10 -5.93 -6.13
N ARG A 35 10.24 -6.34 -4.87
CA ARG A 35 11.34 -7.19 -4.43
C ARG A 35 11.30 -8.55 -5.11
N ASN A 36 10.13 -9.18 -5.23
CA ASN A 36 9.97 -10.46 -5.93
C ASN A 36 10.37 -10.34 -7.40
N SER A 37 9.91 -9.29 -8.10
CA SER A 37 10.31 -9.02 -9.49
C SER A 37 11.81 -8.84 -9.65
N MET A 38 12.46 -8.11 -8.75
CA MET A 38 13.91 -7.88 -8.80
C MET A 38 14.73 -9.14 -8.54
N PHE A 39 14.27 -10.02 -7.65
CA PHE A 39 14.94 -11.29 -7.35
C PHE A 39 14.54 -12.43 -8.29
N GLY A 40 13.72 -12.17 -9.32
CA GLY A 40 13.27 -13.20 -10.26
C GLY A 40 12.25 -14.19 -9.68
N ASN A 41 11.64 -13.85 -8.54
CA ASN A 41 10.56 -14.63 -7.94
C ASN A 41 9.20 -14.22 -8.54
N PRO A 42 8.22 -15.13 -8.57
CA PRO A 42 6.87 -14.79 -8.99
C PRO A 42 6.27 -13.70 -8.09
N LEU A 43 5.42 -12.86 -8.69
CA LEU A 43 4.66 -11.85 -7.97
C LEU A 43 3.74 -12.51 -6.93
N ASP A 44 3.64 -11.87 -5.77
CA ASP A 44 2.68 -12.26 -4.74
C ASP A 44 1.31 -11.70 -5.16
N MET A 45 0.44 -12.61 -5.62
CA MET A 45 -0.89 -12.27 -6.14
C MET A 45 -1.81 -11.69 -5.07
N GLU A 46 -1.69 -12.12 -3.80
CA GLU A 46 -2.46 -11.53 -2.71
C GLU A 46 -2.05 -10.07 -2.51
N ALA A 47 -0.74 -9.83 -2.45
CA ALA A 47 -0.20 -8.48 -2.29
C ALA A 47 -0.54 -7.58 -3.49
N LEU A 48 -0.55 -8.14 -4.70
CA LEU A 48 -0.88 -7.41 -5.92
C LEU A 48 -2.33 -6.95 -5.91
N VAL A 49 -3.27 -7.88 -5.67
CA VAL A 49 -4.71 -7.58 -5.63
C VAL A 49 -5.03 -6.59 -4.52
N LEU A 50 -4.51 -6.80 -3.31
CA LEU A 50 -4.73 -5.89 -2.18
C LEU A 50 -4.19 -4.48 -2.48
N SER A 51 -2.96 -4.37 -3.02
CA SER A 51 -2.38 -3.07 -3.37
C SER A 51 -3.19 -2.35 -4.45
N ALA A 52 -3.73 -3.07 -5.43
CA ALA A 52 -4.61 -2.51 -6.45
C ALA A 52 -5.92 -1.99 -5.84
N ILE A 53 -6.57 -2.77 -4.96
CA ILE A 53 -7.78 -2.36 -4.25
C ILE A 53 -7.52 -1.07 -3.46
N TYR A 54 -6.43 -0.99 -2.70
CA TYR A 54 -6.07 0.22 -1.96
C TYR A 54 -5.86 1.43 -2.89
N SER A 55 -5.23 1.24 -4.05
CA SER A 55 -5.02 2.30 -5.03
C SER A 55 -6.34 2.83 -5.59
N PHE A 56 -7.23 1.94 -6.04
CA PHE A 56 -8.55 2.35 -6.55
C PHE A 56 -9.41 2.98 -5.46
N ALA A 57 -9.40 2.45 -4.23
CA ALA A 57 -10.13 3.03 -3.11
C ALA A 57 -9.65 4.44 -2.79
N ALA A 58 -8.33 4.66 -2.73
CA ALA A 58 -7.76 5.98 -2.49
C ALA A 58 -8.08 6.96 -3.62
N LEU A 59 -8.05 6.51 -4.88
CA LEU A 59 -8.40 7.32 -6.04
C LEU A 59 -9.87 7.74 -6.00
N ILE A 60 -10.79 6.79 -5.80
CA ILE A 60 -12.23 7.07 -5.73
C ILE A 60 -12.52 8.02 -4.56
N PHE A 61 -11.96 7.73 -3.39
CA PHE A 61 -12.14 8.58 -2.20
C PHE A 61 -11.62 10.00 -2.45
N GLY A 62 -10.42 10.13 -3.02
CA GLY A 62 -9.83 11.41 -3.38
C GLY A 62 -10.68 12.20 -4.37
N VAL A 63 -11.17 11.53 -5.42
CA VAL A 63 -12.05 12.14 -6.43
C VAL A 63 -13.37 12.60 -5.81
N VAL A 64 -14.04 11.76 -5.01
CA VAL A 64 -15.32 12.13 -4.36
C VAL A 64 -15.15 13.29 -3.39
N LEU A 65 -14.08 13.28 -2.58
CA LEU A 65 -13.78 14.38 -1.67
C LEU A 65 -13.48 15.67 -2.45
N PHE A 66 -12.68 15.56 -3.51
CA PHE A 66 -12.35 16.68 -4.38
C PHE A 66 -13.59 17.30 -5.01
N TYR A 67 -14.52 16.50 -5.54
CA TYR A 67 -15.78 17.00 -6.10
C TYR A 67 -16.64 17.73 -5.06
N LYS A 68 -16.67 17.26 -3.81
CA LYS A 68 -17.45 17.92 -2.74
C LYS A 68 -16.84 19.24 -2.29
N GLU A 69 -15.52 19.34 -2.30
CA GLU A 69 -14.79 20.51 -1.80
C GLU A 69 -14.34 21.45 -2.93
N GLN A 70 -14.68 21.13 -4.19
CA GLN A 70 -14.30 21.89 -5.39
C GLN A 70 -14.68 23.36 -5.28
N ASP A 71 -15.87 23.67 -4.76
CA ASP A 71 -16.37 25.04 -4.63
C ASP A 71 -15.54 25.90 -3.67
N LYS A 72 -14.95 25.31 -2.61
CA LYS A 72 -14.07 26.02 -1.68
C LYS A 72 -12.70 26.29 -2.28
N PHE A 73 -12.22 25.44 -3.18
CA PHE A 73 -10.98 25.70 -3.92
C PHE A 73 -11.14 26.82 -4.96
N ILE A 74 -12.30 26.91 -5.60
CA ILE A 74 -12.57 27.93 -6.65
C ILE A 74 -12.86 29.31 -6.03
N MET A 75 -13.58 29.39 -4.90
CA MET A 75 -13.92 30.65 -4.23
C MET A 75 -12.81 31.25 -3.35
N ASN A 76 -11.65 30.58 -3.23
CA ASN A 76 -10.50 31.08 -2.47
C ASN A 76 -9.43 31.75 -3.37
N ILE A 77 -9.84 32.17 -4.58
CA ILE A 77 -9.16 33.15 -5.45
C ILE A 77 -9.85 34.49 -5.27
#